data_AF-A0A7C4HTU3-F1
#
_entry.id   AF-A0A7C4HTU3-F1
#
_cell.length_a   1.000
_cell.length_b   1.000
_cell.length_c   1.000
_cell.angle_alpha   90.00
_cell.angle_beta   90.00
_cell.angle_gamma   90.00
#
_symmetry.space_group_name_H-M   'P 1'
#
loop_
_entity.id
_entity.type
_entity.pdbx_description
1 polymer ?
#
loop_
_entity_poly.entity_id
_entity_poly.type
_entity_poly.pdbx_seq_one_letter_code
_entity_poly.pdbx_strand_id
1 'polypeptide(L)' 'MKSIEKIVRRTLSRKDPAGYYVIVVVNAEEAKSIIEKYKKYGGVVVEEAGDMIVTRSKSRKVAEELARALAVRNLLV' A
#
# COMPACT_ATOMS: atom_id res chain seq x y z
N MET A 1 14.88 -4.31 -12.83
CA MET A 1 13.47 -3.84 -12.95
C MET A 1 12.40 -4.92 -12.77
N LYS A 2 12.63 -6.22 -13.06
CA LYS A 2 11.58 -7.27 -12.98
C LYS A 2 11.07 -7.63 -11.55
N SER A 3 11.73 -7.19 -10.48
CA SER A 3 11.39 -7.62 -9.10
C SER A 3 10.23 -6.83 -8.47
N ILE A 4 10.28 -5.49 -8.54
CA ILE A 4 9.29 -4.61 -7.90
C ILE A 4 7.89 -4.83 -8.50
N GLU A 5 7.80 -4.95 -9.81
CA GLU A 5 6.51 -5.13 -10.49
C GLU A 5 5.86 -6.48 -10.14
N LYS A 6 6.67 -7.51 -9.90
CA LYS A 6 6.21 -8.82 -9.41
C LYS A 6 5.69 -8.71 -7.98
N ILE A 7 6.37 -7.96 -7.11
CA ILE A 7 5.93 -7.71 -5.73
C ILE A 7 4.57 -6.98 -5.75
N VAL A 8 4.48 -5.85 -6.45
CA VAL A 8 3.25 -5.06 -6.56
C VAL A 8 2.09 -5.88 -7.11
N ARG A 9 2.32 -6.65 -8.18
CA ARG A 9 1.28 -7.51 -8.76
C ARG A 9 0.83 -8.60 -7.79
N ARG A 10 1.74 -9.17 -6.99
CA ARG A 10 1.42 -10.15 -5.95
C ARG A 10 0.60 -9.52 -4.83
N THR A 11 1.03 -8.38 -4.30
CA THR A 11 0.33 -7.63 -3.24
C THR A 11 -1.10 -7.28 -3.67
N LEU A 12 -1.30 -6.87 -4.93
CA LEU A 12 -2.58 -6.41 -5.46
C LEU A 12 -3.32 -7.46 -6.30
N SER A 13 -2.95 -8.73 -6.13
CA SER A 13 -3.55 -9.84 -6.87
C SER A 13 -4.97 -10.16 -6.42
N ARG A 14 -5.32 -9.82 -5.18
CA ARG A 14 -6.62 -10.09 -4.58
C ARG A 14 -7.15 -8.85 -3.86
N LYS A 15 -8.48 -8.81 -3.74
CA LYS A 15 -9.20 -7.84 -2.93
C LYS A 15 -9.69 -8.51 -1.66
N ASP A 16 -9.96 -7.71 -0.64
CA ASP A 16 -10.71 -8.18 0.53
C ASP A 16 -12.22 -8.37 0.18
N PRO A 17 -13.02 -8.98 1.08
CA PRO A 17 -14.45 -9.17 0.86
C PRO A 17 -15.24 -7.87 0.66
N ALA A 18 -14.73 -6.73 1.14
CA ALA A 18 -15.32 -5.41 0.98
C ALA A 18 -14.91 -4.73 -0.36
N GLY A 19 -14.10 -5.41 -1.18
CA GLY A 19 -13.68 -4.96 -2.50
C GLY A 19 -12.48 -4.02 -2.51
N TYR A 20 -11.75 -3.89 -1.39
CA TYR A 20 -10.54 -3.09 -1.28
C TYR A 20 -9.30 -3.87 -1.67
N TYR A 21 -8.36 -3.17 -2.29
CA TYR A 21 -6.97 -3.57 -2.33
C TYR A 21 -6.33 -3.23 -0.99
N VAL A 22 -5.73 -4.24 -0.36
CA VAL A 22 -5.08 -4.10 0.94
C VAL A 22 -3.58 -4.18 0.75
N ILE A 23 -2.86 -3.23 1.34
CA ILE A 23 -1.41 -3.18 1.33
C ILE A 23 -0.95 -3.11 2.77
N VAL A 24 -0.19 -4.13 3.19
CA VAL A 24 0.43 -4.18 4.51
C VAL A 24 1.85 -3.64 4.39
N VAL A 25 2.16 -2.69 5.26
CA VAL A 25 3.40 -1.93 5.24
C VAL A 25 4.11 -2.11 6.58
N VAL A 26 5.42 -2.30 6.56
CA VAL A 26 6.29 -2.35 7.75
C VAL A 26 7.03 -1.03 7.92
N ASN A 27 7.63 -0.81 9.09
CA ASN A 27 8.31 0.43 9.45
C ASN A 27 7.36 1.63 9.30
N ALA A 28 6.41 1.70 10.23
CA ALA A 28 5.31 2.66 10.20
C ALA A 28 5.82 4.11 10.14
N GLU A 29 6.91 4.43 10.85
CA GLU A 29 7.51 5.77 10.85
C GLU A 29 7.93 6.22 9.45
N GLU A 30 8.64 5.36 8.71
CA GLU A 30 9.10 5.70 7.37
C GLU A 30 7.94 5.76 6.36
N ALA A 31 7.00 4.82 6.48
CA ALA A 31 5.88 4.67 5.58
C ALA A 31 4.86 5.82 5.66
N LYS A 32 4.66 6.42 6.85
CA LYS A 32 3.69 7.51 7.09
C LYS A 32 3.81 8.64 6.09
N SER A 33 5.03 9.12 5.86
CA SER A 33 5.31 10.25 4.97
C SER A 33 4.90 9.99 3.51
N ILE A 34 4.91 8.72 3.08
CA ILE A 34 4.53 8.29 1.74
C ILE A 34 3.02 8.17 1.67
N ILE A 35 2.43 7.43 2.61
CA ILE A 35 0.99 7.14 2.66
C ILE A 35 0.18 8.45 2.76
N GLU A 36 0.66 9.42 3.53
CA GLU A 36 -0.02 10.72 3.71
C GLU A 36 -0.16 11.50 2.40
N LYS A 37 0.78 11.34 1.45
CA LYS A 37 0.66 11.92 0.10
C LYS A 37 -0.53 11.33 -0.65
N TYR A 38 -0.82 10.05 -0.43
CA TYR A 38 -1.88 9.34 -1.13
C TYR A 38 -3.27 9.52 -0.48
N LYS A 39 -3.34 9.80 0.83
CA LYS A 39 -4.61 10.14 1.50
C LYS A 39 -5.32 11.33 0.85
N LYS A 40 -4.56 12.31 0.35
CA LYS A 40 -5.09 13.52 -0.29
C LYS A 40 -5.91 13.25 -1.56
N TYR A 41 -5.68 12.13 -2.24
CA TYR A 41 -6.46 11.75 -3.43
C TYR A 41 -7.82 11.13 -3.10
N GLY A 42 -8.15 10.95 -1.82
CA GLY A 42 -9.39 10.35 -1.36
C GLY A 42 -9.43 8.82 -1.54
N GLY A 43 -10.13 8.13 -0.65
CA GLY A 43 -10.38 6.70 -0.79
C GLY A 43 -9.20 5.78 -0.42
N VAL A 44 -8.20 6.28 0.30
CA VAL A 44 -7.21 5.47 1.03
C VAL A 44 -7.56 5.50 2.51
N VAL A 45 -7.92 4.34 3.05
CA VAL A 45 -8.10 4.13 4.49
C VAL A 45 -6.78 3.65 5.07
N VAL A 46 -6.40 4.16 6.23
CA VAL A 46 -5.13 3.86 6.89
C VAL A 46 -5.42 3.44 8.32
N GLU A 47 -4.88 2.31 8.72
CA GLU A 47 -4.97 1.77 10.06
C GLU A 47 -3.56 1.44 10.55
N GLU A 48 -3.20 1.95 11.73
CA GLU A 48 -1.90 1.71 12.36
C GLU A 48 -2.02 0.55 13.35
N ALA A 49 -1.08 -0.40 13.27
CA ALA A 49 -1.02 -1.58 14.13
C ALA A 49 0.43 -1.78 14.60
N GLY A 50 0.85 -1.00 15.60
CA GLY A 50 2.23 -0.99 16.08
C GLY A 50 3.19 -0.45 15.01
N ASP A 51 4.19 -1.25 14.63
CA ASP A 51 5.15 -0.90 13.57
C ASP A 51 4.64 -1.22 12.15
N MET A 52 3.39 -1.67 12.03
CA MET A 52 2.76 -1.93 10.73
C MET A 52 1.67 -0.90 10.44
N ILE A 53 1.48 -0.65 9.15
CA ILE A 53 0.36 0.14 8.64
C ILE A 53 -0.39 -0.70 7.61
N VAL A 54 -1.70 -0.83 7.80
CA VAL A 54 -2.61 -1.42 6.82
C VAL A 54 -3.26 -0.29 6.06
N THR A 55 -2.98 -0.22 4.76
CA THR A 55 -3.66 0.72 3.86
C THR A 55 -4.65 -0.01 2.98
N ARG A 56 -5.81 0.60 2.73
CA ARG A 56 -6.88 0.02 1.91
C ARG A 56 -7.36 1.03 0.89
N SER A 57 -7.49 0.63 -0.37
CA SER A 57 -8.11 1.47 -1.40
C SER A 57 -9.02 0.68 -2.33
N LYS A 58 -10.18 1.26 -2.71
CA LYS A 58 -11.03 0.68 -3.75
C LYS A 58 -10.48 0.92 -5.16
N SER A 59 -9.63 1.94 -5.34
CA SER A 59 -9.03 2.27 -6.63
C SER A 59 -7.78 1.42 -6.86
N ARG A 60 -7.80 0.61 -7.92
CA ARG A 60 -6.65 -0.20 -8.30
C ARG A 60 -5.44 0.67 -8.64
N LYS A 61 -5.67 1.78 -9.34
CA LYS A 61 -4.63 2.71 -9.76
C LYS A 61 -3.92 3.33 -8.55
N VAL A 62 -4.68 3.83 -7.58
CA VAL A 62 -4.12 4.41 -6.34
C VAL A 62 -3.35 3.35 -5.55
N ALA A 63 -3.89 2.14 -5.44
CA ALA A 63 -3.21 1.04 -4.77
C ALA A 63 -1.90 0.65 -5.47
N GLU A 64 -1.87 0.59 -6.82
CA GLU A 64 -0.66 0.30 -7.59
C GLU A 64 0.41 1.38 -7.44
N GLU A 65 0.03 2.65 -7.50
CA GLU A 65 0.96 3.77 -7.30
C GLU A 65 1.54 3.78 -5.89
N LEU A 66 0.69 3.59 -4.87
CA LEU A 66 1.12 3.51 -3.47
C LEU A 66 2.02 2.29 -3.24
N ALA A 67 1.63 1.11 -3.72
CA ALA A 67 2.43 -0.10 -3.59
C ALA A 67 3.79 0.05 -4.30
N ARG A 68 3.85 0.67 -5.47
CA ARG A 68 5.12 0.96 -6.15
C ARG A 68 6.00 1.89 -5.31
N ALA A 69 5.44 2.98 -4.78
CA ALA A 69 6.17 3.94 -3.94
C ALA A 69 6.77 3.28 -2.69
N LEU A 70 6.03 2.36 -2.06
CA LEU A 70 6.47 1.62 -0.88
C LEU A 70 7.45 0.49 -1.21
N ALA A 71 7.24 -0.23 -2.32
CA ALA A 71 8.09 -1.34 -2.75
C ALA A 71 9.51 -0.89 -3.08
N VAL A 72 9.69 0.30 -3.67
CA VAL A 72 11.03 0.88 -3.97
C VAL A 72 11.86 1.04 -2.69
N ARG A 73 11.22 1.15 -1.52
CA ARG A 73 11.87 1.29 -0.21
C ARG A 73 11.85 0.02 0.63
N ASN A 74 11.46 -1.13 0.05
CA ASN A 74 11.33 -2.40 0.77
C ASN A 74 10.38 -2.34 1.99
N LEU A 75 9.34 -1.51 1.92
CA LEU A 75 8.38 -1.34 3.03
C LEU A 75 7.17 -2.29 2.94
N LEU A 76 7.11 -3.18 1.95
CA LEU A 76 6.00 -4.12 1.77
C LEU A 76 6.33 -5.50 2.35
N VAL A 77 5.28 -6.16 2.88
CA VAL A 77 5.31 -7.57 3.31
C VAL A 77 4.99 -8.53 2.17
#